data_AF-A0AAD9T7L4-F1
#
_entry.id   AF-A0AAD9T7L4-F1
#
_cell.length_a   1.000
_cell.length_b   1.000
_cell.length_c   1.000
_cell.angle_alpha   90.00
_cell.angle_beta   90.00
_cell.angle_gamma   90.00
#
_symmetry.space_group_name_H-M   'P 1'
#
loop_
_entity.id
_entity.type
_entity.pdbx_description
1 polymer ?
#
loop_
_entity_poly.entity_id
_entity_poly.type
_entity_poly.pdbx_seq_one_letter_code
_entity_poly.pdbx_strand_id
1 'polypeptide(L)'
;MARLSSANAPDLTAINLTRLLARLKQTLITPDSATESRLRTSLERDKIEINLEYARTLLVRLEQDAQGIKVQSRKQEVQKDLVQKREIILRLSERLQELNELGDFEFRDDSSEGEDLLGEVTPSEATDSHASIIDPQSTRPSPTDPTQPLFPEIASPPSPTVKIDPEPSPEPHSTLRARHKDVRAELFNPASTSTGISTVSNEALLTHQRLEQEKLTSSMLDMATALKDSSLVFQVALEEEKSVLDSATKGLDKNELGLEAAQRKMGYLRTMTEGKGWWGRMMMYAWIAGLMVVAILIVFVFPKLRF
;
A
#
# COMPACT_ATOMS: atom_id res chain seq x y z
N MET A 1 20.69 -34.17 -48.74
CA MET A 1 19.80 -34.24 -47.56
C MET A 1 18.89 -33.01 -47.59
N ALA A 2 17.60 -33.25 -47.83
CA ALA A 2 16.60 -32.21 -48.05
C ALA A 2 16.25 -31.50 -46.74
N ARG A 3 16.37 -30.16 -46.72
CA ARG A 3 15.74 -29.32 -45.69
C ARG A 3 14.26 -29.20 -46.04
N LEU A 4 13.45 -30.09 -45.45
CA LEU A 4 12.00 -30.02 -45.53
C LEU A 4 11.51 -28.80 -44.75
N SER A 5 11.11 -27.79 -45.51
CA SER A 5 10.13 -26.73 -45.22
C SER A 5 9.70 -26.52 -43.77
N SER A 6 10.41 -25.63 -43.06
CA SER A 6 9.93 -24.94 -41.84
C SER A 6 9.00 -23.76 -42.15
N ALA A 7 8.21 -23.85 -43.24
CA ALA A 7 7.36 -22.75 -43.68
C ALA A 7 5.96 -22.74 -43.03
N ASN A 8 5.57 -23.85 -42.38
CA ASN A 8 4.23 -24.00 -41.77
C ASN A 8 4.26 -24.16 -40.24
N ALA A 9 5.45 -24.08 -39.62
CA ALA A 9 5.64 -24.14 -38.18
C ALA A 9 5.19 -22.87 -37.40
N PRO A 10 5.32 -21.62 -37.92
CA PRO A 10 5.07 -20.43 -37.10
C PRO A 10 3.59 -20.31 -36.69
N ASP A 11 2.67 -20.75 -37.54
CA ASP A 11 1.24 -20.74 -37.24
C ASP A 11 0.89 -21.74 -36.14
N LEU A 12 1.53 -22.93 -36.11
CA LEU A 12 1.27 -23.91 -35.07
C LEU A 12 1.69 -23.40 -33.68
N THR A 13 2.87 -22.78 -33.57
CA THR A 13 3.31 -22.13 -32.33
C THR A 13 2.38 -20.99 -31.94
N ALA A 14 1.97 -20.14 -32.89
CA ALA A 14 1.05 -19.05 -32.60
C ALA A 14 -0.32 -19.53 -32.11
N ILE A 15 -0.86 -20.61 -32.70
CA ILE A 15 -2.13 -21.25 -32.30
C ILE A 15 -2.00 -21.91 -30.93
N ASN A 16 -0.88 -22.57 -30.64
CA ASN A 16 -0.65 -23.14 -29.32
C ASN A 16 -0.58 -22.06 -28.24
N LEU A 17 0.08 -20.93 -28.52
CA LEU A 17 0.11 -19.79 -27.60
C LEU A 17 -1.29 -19.23 -27.35
N THR A 18 -2.08 -18.97 -28.40
CA THR A 18 -3.42 -18.40 -28.23
C THR A 18 -4.33 -19.33 -27.46
N ARG A 19 -4.29 -20.63 -27.72
CA ARG A 19 -5.07 -21.63 -26.97
C ARG A 19 -4.65 -21.69 -25.49
N LEU A 20 -3.34 -21.64 -25.22
CA LEU A 20 -2.80 -21.64 -23.86
C LEU A 20 -3.20 -20.38 -23.10
N LEU A 21 -3.08 -19.21 -23.72
CA LEU A 21 -3.49 -17.93 -23.12
C LEU A 21 -5.00 -17.86 -22.88
N ALA A 22 -5.82 -18.39 -23.80
CA ALA A 22 -7.27 -18.45 -23.61
C ALA A 22 -7.64 -19.33 -22.41
N ARG A 23 -6.98 -20.48 -22.25
CA ARG A 23 -7.16 -21.37 -21.08
C ARG A 23 -6.73 -20.69 -19.79
N LEU A 24 -5.53 -20.08 -19.77
CA LEU A 24 -5.02 -19.35 -18.61
C LEU A 24 -5.95 -18.20 -18.21
N LYS A 25 -6.43 -17.42 -19.19
CA LYS A 25 -7.42 -16.36 -18.96
C LYS A 25 -8.71 -16.90 -18.35
N GLN A 26 -9.25 -17.99 -18.90
CA GLN A 26 -10.47 -18.59 -18.35
C GLN A 26 -10.26 -19.07 -16.91
N THR A 27 -9.11 -19.65 -16.62
CA THR A 27 -8.80 -20.17 -15.28
C THR A 27 -8.49 -19.06 -14.27
N LEU A 28 -7.77 -18.00 -14.63
CA LEU A 28 -7.29 -16.96 -13.70
C LEU A 28 -8.21 -15.74 -13.58
N ILE A 29 -8.87 -15.35 -14.67
CA ILE A 29 -9.60 -14.08 -14.77
C ILE A 29 -11.11 -14.28 -14.61
N THR A 30 -11.64 -15.43 -15.02
CA THR A 30 -13.04 -15.81 -14.81
C THR A 30 -13.12 -17.15 -14.07
N PRO A 31 -12.62 -17.22 -12.82
CA PRO A 31 -12.65 -18.45 -12.07
C PRO A 31 -14.11 -18.87 -11.83
N ASP A 32 -14.42 -20.11 -12.21
CA ASP A 32 -15.60 -20.83 -11.71
C ASP A 32 -15.40 -21.15 -10.23
N SER A 33 -16.46 -21.23 -9.42
CA SER A 33 -16.33 -21.36 -7.95
C SER A 33 -15.54 -22.62 -7.55
N ALA A 34 -15.66 -23.70 -8.32
CA ALA A 34 -14.89 -24.94 -8.15
C ALA A 34 -13.43 -24.83 -8.61
N THR A 35 -13.12 -23.90 -9.53
CA THR A 35 -11.74 -23.61 -9.92
C THR A 35 -11.07 -22.65 -8.96
N GLU A 36 -11.81 -21.71 -8.38
CA GLU A 36 -11.30 -20.81 -7.34
C GLU A 36 -10.82 -21.60 -6.12
N SER A 37 -11.60 -22.58 -5.63
CA SER A 37 -11.18 -23.43 -4.52
C SER A 37 -9.94 -24.26 -4.83
N ARG A 38 -9.76 -24.69 -6.08
CA ARG A 38 -8.54 -25.38 -6.53
C ARG A 38 -7.35 -24.45 -6.61
N LEU A 39 -7.55 -23.22 -7.06
CA LEU A 39 -6.52 -22.19 -7.14
C LEU A 39 -6.01 -21.74 -5.77
N ARG A 40 -6.74 -22.03 -4.68
CA ARG A 40 -6.23 -21.86 -3.30
C ARG A 40 -5.12 -22.85 -2.96
N THR A 41 -5.08 -24.01 -3.61
CA THR A 41 -4.00 -24.99 -3.38
C THR A 41 -2.72 -24.56 -4.07
N SER A 42 -1.57 -24.60 -3.37
CA SER A 42 -0.25 -24.25 -3.91
C SER A 42 0.10 -25.02 -5.18
N LEU A 43 -0.23 -26.31 -5.23
CA LEU A 43 0.09 -27.18 -6.36
C LEU A 43 -0.58 -26.73 -7.67
N GLU A 44 -1.82 -26.24 -7.63
CA GLU A 44 -2.48 -25.71 -8.83
C GLU A 44 -1.92 -24.35 -9.25
N ARG A 45 -1.47 -23.52 -8.28
CA ARG A 45 -0.74 -22.27 -8.56
C ARG A 45 0.59 -22.56 -9.28
N ASP A 46 1.38 -23.51 -8.79
CA ASP A 46 2.65 -23.93 -9.41
C ASP A 46 2.46 -24.48 -10.84
N LYS A 47 1.42 -25.28 -11.08
CA LYS A 47 1.10 -25.78 -12.42
C LYS A 47 0.82 -24.64 -13.40
N ILE A 48 0.13 -23.61 -12.94
CA ILE A 48 -0.21 -22.44 -13.75
C ILE A 48 1.04 -21.61 -14.00
N GLU A 49 1.92 -21.48 -13.01
CA GLU A 49 3.23 -20.84 -13.16
C GLU A 49 4.06 -21.49 -14.26
N ILE A 50 4.18 -22.83 -14.25
CA ILE A 50 4.89 -23.58 -15.30
C ILE A 50 4.25 -23.35 -16.68
N ASN A 51 2.91 -23.36 -16.75
CA ASN A 51 2.21 -23.08 -18.00
C ASN A 51 2.45 -21.64 -18.50
N LEU A 52 2.58 -20.68 -17.59
CA LEU A 52 2.88 -19.29 -17.88
C LEU A 52 4.32 -19.10 -18.36
N GLU A 53 5.29 -19.79 -17.74
CA GLU A 53 6.68 -19.82 -18.20
C GLU A 53 6.82 -20.43 -19.60
N TYR A 54 6.09 -21.50 -19.86
CA TYR A 54 6.03 -22.10 -21.18
C TYR A 54 5.44 -21.12 -22.22
N ALA A 55 4.38 -20.39 -21.86
CA ALA A 55 3.82 -19.34 -22.71
C ALA A 55 4.83 -18.23 -23.04
N ARG A 56 5.61 -17.77 -22.04
CA ARG A 56 6.69 -16.78 -22.23
C ARG A 56 7.77 -17.28 -23.18
N THR A 57 8.22 -18.52 -23.00
CA THR A 57 9.22 -19.15 -23.88
C THR A 57 8.73 -19.21 -25.33
N LEU A 58 7.45 -19.54 -25.51
CA LEU A 58 6.84 -19.66 -26.82
C LEU A 58 6.64 -18.30 -27.50
N LEU A 59 6.37 -17.24 -26.71
CA LEU A 59 6.32 -15.86 -27.17
C LEU A 59 7.68 -15.37 -27.67
N VAL A 60 8.77 -15.62 -26.93
CA VAL A 60 10.13 -15.27 -27.36
C VAL A 60 10.50 -15.94 -28.67
N ARG A 61 10.13 -17.21 -28.84
CA ARG A 61 10.35 -17.95 -30.09
C ARG A 61 9.59 -17.31 -31.26
N LEU A 62 8.32 -16.95 -31.05
CA LEU A 62 7.51 -16.28 -32.07
C LEU A 62 8.04 -14.89 -32.44
N GLU A 63 8.63 -14.17 -31.49
CA GLU A 63 9.28 -12.89 -31.78
C GLU A 63 10.52 -13.04 -32.64
N GLN A 64 11.35 -14.03 -32.32
CA GLN A 64 12.52 -14.35 -33.13
C GLN A 64 12.12 -14.76 -34.56
N ASP A 65 11.05 -15.55 -34.69
CA ASP A 65 10.51 -15.92 -35.99
C ASP A 65 9.88 -14.72 -36.73
N ALA A 66 9.22 -13.81 -36.01
CA ALA A 66 8.63 -12.59 -36.58
C ALA A 66 9.68 -11.61 -37.13
N GLN A 67 10.91 -11.62 -36.60
CA GLN A 67 12.02 -10.82 -37.14
C GLN A 67 12.43 -11.26 -38.56
N GLY A 68 12.16 -12.51 -38.96
CA GLY A 68 12.44 -13.04 -40.29
C GLY A 68 11.43 -12.62 -41.38
N ILE A 69 10.33 -11.95 -41.02
CA ILE A 69 9.28 -11.57 -41.96
C ILE A 69 9.71 -10.34 -42.79
N LYS A 70 9.85 -10.55 -44.11
CA LYS A 70 10.27 -9.49 -45.05
C LYS A 70 9.15 -8.52 -45.44
N VAL A 71 7.90 -8.94 -45.31
CA VAL A 71 6.72 -8.13 -45.68
C VAL A 71 6.38 -7.18 -44.52
N GLN A 72 6.56 -5.87 -44.72
CA GLN A 72 6.39 -4.86 -43.66
C GLN A 72 4.95 -4.82 -43.08
N SER A 73 3.93 -4.93 -43.93
CA SER A 73 2.53 -4.95 -43.47
C SER A 73 2.25 -6.15 -42.54
N ARG A 74 2.66 -7.36 -42.96
CA ARG A 74 2.53 -8.58 -42.14
C ARG A 74 3.37 -8.52 -40.87
N LYS A 75 4.55 -7.91 -40.94
CA LYS A 75 5.43 -7.69 -39.78
C LYS A 75 4.75 -6.81 -38.73
N GLN A 76 4.12 -5.72 -39.13
CA GLN A 76 3.40 -4.83 -38.20
C GLN A 76 2.20 -5.52 -37.55
N GLU A 77 1.45 -6.31 -38.31
CA GLU A 77 0.31 -7.08 -37.79
C GLU A 77 0.76 -8.10 -36.73
N VAL A 78 1.76 -8.92 -37.05
CA VAL A 78 2.31 -9.91 -36.12
C VAL A 78 2.91 -9.23 -34.90
N GLN A 79 3.58 -8.08 -35.06
CA GLN A 79 4.14 -7.34 -33.95
C GLN A 79 3.06 -6.79 -33.01
N LYS A 80 1.94 -6.28 -33.55
CA LYS A 80 0.80 -5.84 -32.73
C LYS A 80 0.20 -6.99 -31.94
N ASP A 81 -0.01 -8.14 -32.58
CA ASP A 81 -0.52 -9.34 -31.93
C ASP A 81 0.42 -9.84 -30.82
N LEU A 82 1.74 -9.83 -31.06
CA LEU A 82 2.73 -10.20 -30.04
C LEU A 82 2.74 -9.24 -28.85
N VAL A 83 2.63 -7.92 -29.09
CA VAL A 83 2.52 -6.92 -28.02
C VAL A 83 1.25 -7.15 -27.19
N GLN A 84 0.11 -7.40 -27.83
CA GLN A 84 -1.13 -7.72 -27.12
C GLN A 84 -0.99 -8.99 -26.28
N LYS A 85 -0.33 -10.03 -26.80
CA LYS A 85 -0.06 -11.27 -26.04
C LYS A 85 0.88 -11.05 -24.87
N ARG A 86 1.90 -10.18 -25.00
CA ARG A 86 2.77 -9.78 -23.88
C ARG A 86 1.96 -9.13 -22.76
N GLU A 87 1.10 -8.17 -23.10
CA GLU A 87 0.24 -7.50 -22.12
C GLU A 87 -0.67 -8.48 -21.37
N ILE A 88 -1.26 -9.44 -22.09
CA ILE A 88 -2.08 -10.50 -21.49
C ILE A 88 -1.25 -11.36 -20.52
N ILE A 89 -0.04 -11.77 -20.91
CA ILE A 89 0.85 -12.56 -20.04
C ILE A 89 1.23 -11.79 -18.78
N LEU A 90 1.48 -10.48 -18.88
CA LEU A 90 1.80 -9.64 -17.73
C LEU A 90 0.64 -9.58 -16.74
N ARG A 91 -0.58 -9.32 -17.24
CA ARG A 91 -1.79 -9.32 -16.41
C ARG A 91 -2.05 -10.68 -15.76
N LEU A 92 -1.79 -11.77 -16.47
CA LEU A 92 -1.90 -13.12 -15.92
C LEU A 92 -0.85 -13.40 -14.84
N SER A 93 0.39 -12.91 -15.00
CA SER A 93 1.41 -13.05 -13.95
C SER A 93 1.08 -12.25 -12.70
N GLU A 94 0.60 -11.02 -12.85
CA GLU A 94 0.18 -10.18 -11.73
C GLU A 94 -0.94 -10.88 -10.94
N ARG A 95 -1.97 -11.37 -11.64
CA ARG A 95 -3.05 -12.10 -10.99
C ARG A 95 -2.57 -13.38 -10.30
N LEU A 96 -1.64 -14.11 -10.91
CA LEU A 96 -1.06 -15.30 -10.28
C LEU A 96 -0.27 -14.94 -9.01
N GLN A 97 0.46 -13.83 -9.02
CA GLN A 97 1.20 -13.33 -7.88
C GLN A 97 0.26 -12.94 -6.74
N GLU A 98 -0.83 -12.21 -7.03
CA GLU A 98 -1.88 -11.90 -6.04
C GLU A 98 -2.45 -13.17 -5.41
N LEU A 99 -2.74 -14.19 -6.23
CA LEU A 99 -3.22 -15.49 -5.74
C LEU A 99 -2.16 -16.22 -4.92
N ASN A 100 -0.88 -16.07 -5.26
CA ASN A 100 0.22 -16.67 -4.51
C ASN A 100 0.33 -16.05 -3.11
N GLU A 101 0.29 -14.72 -3.05
CA GLU A 101 0.28 -13.96 -1.80
C GLU A 101 -0.92 -14.32 -0.93
N LEU A 102 -2.13 -14.37 -1.52
CA LEU A 102 -3.36 -14.64 -0.76
C LEU A 102 -3.37 -16.05 -0.13
N GLY A 103 -2.91 -17.07 -0.84
CA GLY A 103 -2.85 -18.43 -0.28
C GLY A 103 -1.70 -18.62 0.73
N ASP A 104 -0.65 -17.79 0.70
CA ASP A 104 0.38 -17.80 1.75
C ASP A 104 -0.13 -17.18 3.06
N PHE A 105 -1.08 -16.23 2.99
CA PHE A 105 -1.77 -15.70 4.17
C PHE A 105 -2.76 -16.71 4.77
N GLU A 106 -3.51 -17.46 3.95
CA GLU A 106 -4.50 -18.46 4.41
C GLU A 106 -3.84 -19.64 5.14
N PHE A 107 -2.66 -20.09 4.70
CA PHE A 107 -1.90 -21.17 5.38
C PHE A 107 -1.24 -20.73 6.70
N ARG A 108 -1.09 -19.42 6.92
CA ARG A 108 -0.51 -18.88 8.16
C ARG A 108 -1.54 -18.73 9.28
N ASP A 109 -2.83 -18.64 8.93
CA ASP A 109 -3.95 -18.53 9.87
C ASP A 109 -4.49 -19.91 10.30
N ASP A 110 -4.33 -20.95 9.47
CA ASP A 110 -4.75 -22.33 9.79
C ASP A 110 -3.67 -23.15 10.52
N SER A 111 -2.48 -22.59 10.75
CA SER A 111 -1.48 -23.17 11.65
C SER A 111 -1.70 -22.72 13.11
N SER A 112 -2.98 -22.56 13.49
CA SER A 112 -3.47 -22.35 14.86
C SER A 112 -4.42 -23.49 15.26
N GLU A 113 -4.07 -24.73 14.98
CA GLU A 113 -4.52 -25.86 15.80
C GLU A 113 -3.64 -25.87 17.07
N GLY A 114 -4.14 -25.81 18.31
CA GLY A 114 -5.32 -26.46 18.85
C GLY A 114 -4.89 -27.30 20.06
N GLU A 115 -4.15 -26.71 21.01
CA GLU A 115 -3.75 -27.40 22.25
C GLU A 115 -4.70 -27.02 23.40
N ASP A 116 -5.79 -27.77 23.46
CA ASP A 116 -6.42 -28.35 24.66
C ASP A 116 -6.47 -27.51 25.95
N LEU A 117 -7.52 -26.69 26.07
CA LEU A 117 -7.97 -26.03 27.32
C LEU A 117 -9.25 -26.68 27.87
N LEU A 118 -9.40 -28.01 27.75
CA LEU A 118 -10.52 -28.77 28.33
C LEU A 118 -10.02 -29.98 29.14
N GLY A 119 -9.03 -29.76 29.99
CA GLY A 119 -8.63 -30.69 31.05
C GLY A 119 -9.35 -30.41 32.37
N GLU A 120 -10.56 -30.96 32.50
CA GLU A 120 -11.03 -31.60 33.74
C GLU A 120 -11.26 -30.73 35.00
N VAL A 121 -12.49 -30.23 35.10
CA VAL A 121 -13.15 -29.96 36.40
C VAL A 121 -13.40 -31.28 37.14
N THR A 122 -12.56 -31.61 38.12
CA THR A 122 -12.92 -32.55 39.20
C THR A 122 -13.08 -31.78 40.51
N PRO A 123 -14.30 -31.68 41.07
CA PRO A 123 -14.52 -31.20 42.42
C PRO A 123 -14.48 -32.39 43.39
N SER A 124 -13.67 -32.33 44.44
CA SER A 124 -14.04 -32.71 45.82
C SER A 124 -12.82 -32.84 46.75
N GLU A 125 -12.91 -32.07 47.85
CA GLU A 125 -12.89 -32.54 49.25
C GLU A 125 -11.64 -33.22 49.82
N ALA A 126 -11.01 -32.58 50.81
CA ALA A 126 -10.98 -33.04 52.21
C ALA A 126 -9.80 -32.45 53.03
N THR A 127 -10.17 -31.69 54.09
CA THR A 127 -9.69 -31.88 55.48
C THR A 127 -8.25 -31.47 55.81
N ASP A 128 -8.03 -30.26 56.34
CA ASP A 128 -8.05 -29.89 57.78
C ASP A 128 -6.80 -30.32 58.55
N SER A 129 -6.03 -29.35 59.06
CA SER A 129 -5.44 -29.34 60.42
C SER A 129 -4.35 -28.27 60.60
N HIS A 130 -4.68 -27.31 61.46
CA HIS A 130 -3.87 -26.86 62.61
C HIS A 130 -2.75 -25.81 62.43
N ALA A 131 -3.17 -24.55 62.62
CA ALA A 131 -2.62 -23.53 63.53
C ALA A 131 -1.17 -23.68 64.07
N SER A 132 -0.38 -22.61 63.93
CA SER A 132 -0.06 -21.75 65.10
C SER A 132 0.86 -20.53 64.84
N ILE A 133 0.32 -19.36 65.24
CA ILE A 133 0.93 -18.29 66.05
C ILE A 133 1.92 -17.32 65.34
N ILE A 134 1.53 -16.05 65.14
CA ILE A 134 1.86 -14.82 65.93
C ILE A 134 1.47 -13.58 65.09
N ASP A 135 0.60 -12.74 65.64
CA ASP A 135 0.39 -11.30 65.33
C ASP A 135 0.97 -10.51 66.56
N PRO A 136 1.22 -9.17 66.60
CA PRO A 136 0.77 -8.14 65.66
C PRO A 136 1.69 -6.91 65.41
N GLN A 137 1.22 -6.09 64.46
CA GLN A 137 1.20 -4.61 64.45
C GLN A 137 2.34 -3.77 63.82
N SER A 138 1.89 -2.96 62.84
CA SER A 138 2.26 -1.55 62.58
C SER A 138 3.26 -1.23 61.45
N THR A 139 2.67 -0.91 60.29
CA THR A 139 2.82 0.36 59.52
C THR A 139 4.16 0.72 58.84
N ARG A 140 4.03 0.98 57.52
CA ARG A 140 4.86 1.81 56.59
C ARG A 140 6.10 1.15 55.98
N PRO A 141 6.65 1.64 54.83
CA PRO A 141 6.20 2.70 53.91
C PRO A 141 6.23 2.34 52.40
N SER A 142 5.71 3.25 51.56
CA SER A 142 5.86 3.30 50.10
C SER A 142 7.31 3.15 49.62
N PRO A 143 7.55 2.63 48.39
CA PRO A 143 8.84 2.81 47.73
C PRO A 143 8.74 3.89 46.66
N THR A 144 9.61 4.89 46.81
CA THR A 144 10.09 5.80 45.77
C THR A 144 11.05 5.05 44.84
N ASP A 145 11.12 5.51 43.58
CA ASP A 145 12.13 5.31 42.51
C ASP A 145 13.53 4.76 42.91
N PRO A 146 14.21 4.00 42.01
CA PRO A 146 15.22 4.66 41.17
C PRO A 146 15.54 4.05 39.77
N THR A 147 15.74 4.97 38.81
CA THR A 147 16.96 5.15 37.97
C THR A 147 17.32 4.13 36.87
N GLN A 148 17.13 4.59 35.63
CA GLN A 148 17.81 4.13 34.39
C GLN A 148 19.22 4.75 34.26
N PRO A 149 20.19 4.11 33.58
CA PRO A 149 21.53 4.66 33.40
C PRO A 149 21.65 5.66 32.23
N LEU A 150 22.45 6.68 32.53
CA LEU A 150 22.89 7.86 31.79
C LEU A 150 23.91 7.55 30.68
N PHE A 151 23.89 8.30 29.57
CA PHE A 151 25.07 8.87 28.87
C PHE A 151 24.62 9.81 27.71
N PRO A 152 25.42 10.80 27.27
CA PRO A 152 25.40 12.14 27.85
C PRO A 152 24.97 13.27 26.88
N GLU A 153 24.51 14.33 27.54
CA GLU A 153 24.25 15.70 27.14
C GLU A 153 25.42 16.40 26.41
N ILE A 154 25.11 17.28 25.44
CA ILE A 154 25.49 18.71 25.40
C ILE A 154 24.81 19.43 24.20
N ALA A 155 24.23 20.59 24.53
CA ALA A 155 23.96 21.80 23.72
C ALA A 155 22.72 21.88 22.81
N SER A 156 21.65 22.46 23.38
CA SER A 156 20.66 23.29 22.67
C SER A 156 20.98 24.78 22.88
N PRO A 157 20.89 25.61 21.84
CA PRO A 157 19.98 26.78 21.86
C PRO A 157 19.38 27.07 20.45
N PRO A 158 18.59 28.15 20.25
CA PRO A 158 17.25 28.41 20.77
C PRO A 158 16.19 28.53 19.64
N SER A 159 14.96 28.05 19.87
CA SER A 159 13.81 28.34 19.01
C SER A 159 13.23 29.73 19.33
N PRO A 160 12.88 30.56 18.33
CA PRO A 160 12.43 31.93 18.57
C PRO A 160 11.03 31.95 19.18
N THR A 161 10.92 32.68 20.29
CA THR A 161 9.68 33.14 20.90
C THR A 161 8.97 34.12 19.96
N VAL A 162 7.77 33.77 19.49
CA VAL A 162 6.80 34.77 19.00
C VAL A 162 5.51 34.58 19.75
N LYS A 163 5.11 35.66 20.42
CA LYS A 163 3.94 35.81 21.28
C LYS A 163 2.68 35.44 20.51
N ILE A 164 1.84 34.61 21.13
CA ILE A 164 0.48 34.34 20.68
C ILE A 164 -0.38 35.48 21.23
N ASP A 165 -0.57 36.52 20.39
CA ASP A 165 -1.74 37.39 20.44
C ASP A 165 -2.77 36.82 19.45
N PRO A 166 -4.07 36.80 19.77
CA PRO A 166 -5.10 36.25 18.90
C PRO A 166 -5.46 37.27 17.81
N GLU A 167 -4.82 37.18 16.65
CA GLU A 167 -5.14 37.99 15.47
C GLU A 167 -5.72 37.11 14.34
N PRO A 168 -6.93 37.44 13.82
CA PRO A 168 -7.68 36.56 12.94
C PRO A 168 -7.24 36.63 11.47
N SER A 169 -7.29 35.46 10.84
CA SER A 169 -7.24 35.20 9.40
C SER A 169 -8.17 36.13 8.59
N PRO A 170 -7.75 36.66 7.42
CA PRO A 170 -8.62 37.43 6.55
C PRO A 170 -9.48 36.49 5.70
N GLU A 171 -10.63 36.10 6.23
CA GLU A 171 -11.75 35.59 5.42
C GLU A 171 -12.36 36.76 4.61
N PRO A 172 -12.80 36.56 3.36
CA PRO A 172 -13.51 37.60 2.61
C PRO A 172 -14.93 37.73 3.17
N HIS A 173 -15.10 38.52 4.23
CA HIS A 173 -16.43 38.85 4.76
C HIS A 173 -17.16 39.75 3.75
N SER A 174 -18.26 39.22 3.24
CA SER A 174 -19.28 39.96 2.49
C SER A 174 -19.84 41.12 3.33
N THR A 175 -19.32 42.34 3.12
CA THR A 175 -19.87 43.57 3.69
C THR A 175 -20.96 44.16 2.76
N LEU A 176 -22.06 43.44 2.59
CA LEU A 176 -23.23 43.94 1.83
C LEU A 176 -24.47 44.23 2.69
N ARG A 177 -24.36 44.22 4.03
CA ARG A 177 -25.53 44.38 4.91
C ARG A 177 -25.52 45.56 5.88
N ALA A 178 -24.45 46.37 5.91
CA ALA A 178 -24.29 47.46 6.87
C ALA A 178 -24.12 48.86 6.24
N ARG A 179 -24.73 49.13 5.08
CA ARG A 179 -24.70 50.48 4.46
C ARG A 179 -26.07 51.01 4.00
N HIS A 180 -27.17 50.43 4.48
CA HIS A 180 -28.52 50.93 4.18
C HIS A 180 -29.22 51.56 5.41
N LYS A 181 -28.55 51.66 6.57
CA LYS A 181 -29.20 52.22 7.76
C LYS A 181 -29.01 53.72 7.96
N ASP A 182 -27.91 54.30 7.45
CA ASP A 182 -27.56 55.70 7.75
C ASP A 182 -27.97 56.72 6.67
N VAL A 183 -28.31 56.31 5.45
CA VAL A 183 -28.76 57.25 4.40
C VAL A 183 -30.25 57.57 4.52
N ARG A 184 -31.04 56.69 5.16
CA ARG A 184 -32.49 56.90 5.34
C ARG A 184 -32.81 57.89 6.46
N ALA A 185 -31.90 58.11 7.41
CA ALA A 185 -32.14 59.02 8.53
C ALA A 185 -31.94 60.51 8.15
N GLU A 186 -31.14 60.79 7.11
CA GLU A 186 -30.88 62.15 6.61
C GLU A 186 -31.93 62.63 5.58
N LEU A 187 -32.79 61.74 5.05
CA LEU A 187 -33.80 62.08 4.05
C LEU A 187 -35.16 62.52 4.64
N PHE A 188 -35.31 62.54 5.97
CA PHE A 188 -36.58 62.89 6.64
C PHE A 188 -36.61 64.30 7.28
N ASN A 189 -35.70 65.19 6.92
CA ASN A 189 -35.78 66.59 7.33
C ASN A 189 -36.14 67.54 6.17
N PRO A 190 -37.40 67.60 5.71
CA PRO A 190 -37.86 68.69 4.87
C PRO A 190 -38.47 69.82 5.73
N ALA A 191 -37.63 70.77 6.15
CA ALA A 191 -38.12 72.11 6.43
C ALA A 191 -38.41 72.79 5.07
N SER A 192 -39.70 72.87 4.73
CA SER A 192 -40.37 73.74 3.75
C SER A 192 -39.51 74.42 2.66
N THR A 193 -39.71 74.04 1.38
CA THR A 193 -39.86 74.95 0.21
C THR A 193 -40.15 74.14 -1.08
N SER A 194 -41.22 74.55 -1.79
CA SER A 194 -41.45 74.44 -3.25
C SER A 194 -41.62 73.08 -3.96
N THR A 195 -42.76 72.95 -4.64
CA THR A 195 -43.24 71.90 -5.55
C THR A 195 -42.34 71.66 -6.80
N GLY A 196 -41.13 72.21 -6.86
CA GLY A 196 -40.13 71.94 -7.93
C GLY A 196 -39.03 70.95 -7.54
N ILE A 197 -38.90 70.57 -6.27
CA ILE A 197 -37.82 69.71 -5.76
C ILE A 197 -38.12 68.21 -5.93
N SER A 198 -39.38 67.79 -5.99
CA SER A 198 -39.74 66.37 -6.11
C SER A 198 -39.30 65.75 -7.45
N THR A 199 -39.25 66.51 -8.54
CA THR A 199 -38.72 66.03 -9.82
C THR A 199 -37.19 65.93 -9.80
N VAL A 200 -36.52 66.89 -9.15
CA VAL A 200 -35.06 66.93 -8.97
C VAL A 200 -34.57 65.80 -8.04
N SER A 201 -35.35 65.47 -7.02
CA SER A 201 -35.05 64.33 -6.14
C SER A 201 -35.34 62.98 -6.83
N ASN A 202 -36.37 62.90 -7.68
CA ASN A 202 -36.65 61.68 -8.45
C ASN A 202 -35.62 61.44 -9.55
N GLU A 203 -35.18 62.46 -10.29
CA GLU A 203 -34.09 62.33 -11.26
C GLU A 203 -32.75 61.99 -10.59
N ALA A 204 -32.47 62.55 -9.40
CA ALA A 204 -31.32 62.16 -8.59
C ALA A 204 -31.39 60.70 -8.09
N LEU A 205 -32.58 60.22 -7.71
CA LEU A 205 -32.78 58.83 -7.29
C LEU A 205 -32.63 57.86 -8.48
N LEU A 206 -33.23 58.17 -9.63
CA LEU A 206 -33.12 57.34 -10.83
C LEU A 206 -31.69 57.28 -11.36
N THR A 207 -30.95 58.39 -11.32
CA THR A 207 -29.51 58.40 -11.67
C THR A 207 -28.68 57.63 -10.66
N HIS A 208 -28.97 57.73 -9.37
CA HIS A 208 -28.32 56.92 -8.33
C HIS A 208 -28.56 55.41 -8.54
N GLN A 209 -29.79 55.00 -8.81
CA GLN A 209 -30.12 53.60 -9.05
C GLN A 209 -29.47 53.07 -10.33
N ARG A 210 -29.35 53.90 -11.36
CA ARG A 210 -28.60 53.56 -12.57
C ARG A 210 -27.11 53.34 -12.28
N LEU A 211 -26.50 54.23 -11.49
CA LEU A 211 -25.10 54.10 -11.08
C LEU A 211 -24.87 52.85 -10.21
N GLU A 212 -25.81 52.51 -9.32
CA GLU A 212 -25.72 51.29 -8.53
C GLU A 212 -25.84 50.03 -9.39
N GLN A 213 -26.74 50.03 -10.39
CA GLN A 213 -26.87 48.93 -11.33
C GLN A 213 -25.61 48.76 -12.20
N GLU A 214 -25.03 49.86 -12.67
CA GLU A 214 -23.76 49.84 -13.41
C GLU A 214 -22.62 49.28 -12.54
N LYS A 215 -22.54 49.70 -11.26
CA LYS A 215 -21.55 49.19 -10.31
C LYS A 215 -21.73 47.71 -9.95
N LEU A 216 -22.97 47.25 -9.80
CA LEU A 216 -23.27 45.84 -9.56
C LEU A 216 -22.89 45.00 -10.78
N THR A 217 -23.17 45.51 -11.98
CA THR A 217 -22.81 44.84 -13.23
C THR A 217 -21.30 44.77 -13.40
N SER A 218 -20.57 45.86 -13.11
CA SER A 218 -19.10 45.86 -13.17
C SER A 218 -18.50 44.89 -12.16
N SER A 219 -19.01 44.87 -10.92
CA SER A 219 -18.57 43.93 -9.88
C SER A 219 -18.83 42.46 -10.26
N MET A 220 -19.99 42.17 -10.86
CA MET A 220 -20.29 40.80 -11.32
C MET A 220 -19.38 40.39 -12.47
N LEU A 221 -19.07 41.31 -13.39
CA LEU A 221 -18.12 41.08 -14.47
C LEU A 221 -16.71 40.81 -13.92
N ASP A 222 -16.23 41.67 -13.01
CA ASP A 222 -14.91 41.54 -12.39
C ASP A 222 -14.79 40.23 -11.61
N MET A 223 -15.84 39.84 -10.88
CA MET A 223 -15.89 38.57 -10.17
C MET A 223 -15.92 37.39 -11.14
N ALA A 224 -16.67 37.48 -12.24
CA ALA A 224 -16.70 36.44 -13.26
C ALA A 224 -15.33 36.29 -13.95
N THR A 225 -14.62 37.39 -14.23
CA THR A 225 -13.27 37.35 -14.77
C THR A 225 -12.28 36.78 -13.76
N ALA A 226 -12.36 37.18 -12.49
CA ALA A 226 -11.50 36.64 -11.43
C ALA A 226 -11.76 35.13 -11.22
N LEU A 227 -13.01 34.69 -11.29
CA LEU A 227 -13.37 33.28 -11.18
C LEU A 227 -12.86 32.47 -12.39
N LYS A 228 -12.94 33.04 -13.59
CA LYS A 228 -12.38 32.44 -14.80
C LYS A 228 -10.87 32.32 -14.71
N ASP A 229 -10.18 33.38 -14.30
CA ASP A 229 -8.73 33.39 -14.15
C ASP A 229 -8.29 32.40 -13.07
N SER A 230 -9.02 32.35 -11.95
CA SER A 230 -8.83 31.33 -10.91
C SER A 230 -9.02 29.91 -11.44
N SER A 231 -10.03 29.67 -12.29
CA SER A 231 -10.25 28.35 -12.91
C SER A 231 -9.11 27.97 -13.86
N LEU A 232 -8.57 28.92 -14.63
CA LEU A 232 -7.42 28.68 -15.50
C LEU A 232 -6.15 28.38 -14.69
N VAL A 233 -5.90 29.15 -13.63
CA VAL A 233 -4.77 28.90 -12.72
C VAL A 233 -4.90 27.54 -12.05
N PHE A 234 -6.11 27.16 -11.62
CA PHE A 234 -6.37 25.85 -11.04
C PHE A 234 -6.13 24.71 -12.04
N GLN A 235 -6.49 24.88 -13.32
CA GLN A 235 -6.19 23.89 -14.36
C GLN A 235 -4.68 23.70 -14.57
N VAL A 236 -3.91 24.79 -14.58
CA VAL A 236 -2.44 24.72 -14.71
C VAL A 236 -1.83 24.06 -13.48
N ALA A 237 -2.27 24.44 -12.28
CA ALA A 237 -1.82 23.85 -11.03
C ALA A 237 -2.11 22.33 -10.97
N LEU A 238 -3.27 21.88 -11.46
CA LEU A 238 -3.59 20.45 -11.53
C LEU A 238 -2.67 19.67 -12.46
N GLU A 239 -2.27 20.24 -13.60
CA GLU A 239 -1.34 19.56 -14.51
C GLU A 239 0.06 19.46 -13.90
N GLU A 240 0.50 20.50 -13.19
CA GLU A 240 1.76 20.47 -12.43
C GLU A 240 1.70 19.47 -11.27
N GLU A 241 0.65 19.52 -10.45
CA GLU A 241 0.46 18.62 -9.31
C GLU A 241 0.39 17.16 -9.77
N LYS A 242 -0.22 16.87 -10.91
CA LYS A 242 -0.24 15.52 -11.50
C LYS A 242 1.17 15.00 -11.78
N SER A 243 2.08 15.85 -12.24
CA SER A 243 3.48 15.45 -12.47
C SER A 243 4.24 15.21 -11.15
N VAL A 244 3.94 16.00 -10.12
CA VAL A 244 4.49 15.80 -8.77
C VAL A 244 3.95 14.53 -8.16
N LEU A 245 2.65 14.25 -8.32
CA LEU A 245 1.99 13.05 -7.85
C LEU A 245 2.58 11.80 -8.52
N ASP A 246 2.76 11.80 -9.84
CA ASP A 246 3.42 10.70 -10.57
C ASP A 246 4.88 10.50 -10.13
N SER A 247 5.58 11.59 -9.80
CA SER A 247 6.94 11.52 -9.26
C SER A 247 6.96 10.94 -7.84
N ALA A 248 5.98 11.30 -7.01
CA ALA A 248 5.83 10.80 -5.65
C ALA A 248 5.42 9.33 -5.63
N THR A 249 4.49 8.89 -6.48
CA THR A 249 4.12 7.47 -6.62
C THR A 249 5.31 6.65 -7.09
N LYS A 250 6.02 7.10 -8.13
CA LYS A 250 7.27 6.44 -8.57
C LYS A 250 8.34 6.43 -7.49
N GLY A 251 8.40 7.46 -6.64
CA GLY A 251 9.29 7.51 -5.49
C GLY A 251 8.92 6.49 -4.41
N LEU A 252 7.61 6.34 -4.15
CA LEU A 252 7.06 5.36 -3.23
C LEU A 252 7.28 3.94 -3.73
N ASP A 253 6.99 3.64 -4.99
CA ASP A 253 7.24 2.32 -5.60
C ASP A 253 8.72 1.92 -5.51
N LYS A 254 9.64 2.88 -5.76
CA LYS A 254 11.08 2.67 -5.59
C LYS A 254 11.46 2.43 -4.13
N ASN A 255 10.81 3.10 -3.20
CA ASN A 255 11.04 2.92 -1.76
C ASN A 255 10.53 1.55 -1.31
N GLU A 256 9.33 1.16 -1.72
CA GLU A 256 8.73 -0.14 -1.44
C GLU A 256 9.62 -1.28 -1.94
N LEU A 257 10.08 -1.19 -3.20
CA LEU A 257 10.98 -2.20 -3.78
C LEU A 257 12.34 -2.24 -3.06
N GLY A 258 12.85 -1.08 -2.63
CA GLY A 258 14.07 -0.98 -1.81
C GLY A 258 13.89 -1.58 -0.40
N LEU A 259 12.73 -1.34 0.21
CA LEU A 259 12.38 -1.83 1.54
C LEU A 259 12.12 -3.34 1.50
N GLU A 260 11.47 -3.86 0.46
CA GLU A 260 11.27 -5.28 0.24
C GLU A 260 12.60 -6.00 0.00
N ALA A 261 13.51 -5.40 -0.78
CA ALA A 261 14.87 -5.94 -0.97
C ALA A 261 15.67 -5.96 0.35
N ALA A 262 15.56 -4.89 1.15
CA ALA A 262 16.16 -4.83 2.47
C ALA A 262 15.53 -5.84 3.44
N GLN A 263 14.21 -6.02 3.41
CA GLN A 263 13.46 -6.98 4.22
C GLN A 263 13.83 -8.41 3.85
N ARG A 264 13.95 -8.75 2.56
CA ARG A 264 14.44 -10.07 2.12
C ARG A 264 15.86 -10.32 2.60
N LYS A 265 16.75 -9.33 2.48
CA LYS A 265 18.15 -9.45 2.92
C LYS A 265 18.27 -9.60 4.44
N MET A 266 17.47 -8.86 5.20
CA MET A 266 17.45 -8.94 6.67
C MET A 266 16.74 -10.20 7.17
N GLY A 267 15.68 -10.64 6.50
CA GLY A 267 15.01 -11.91 6.74
C GLY A 267 15.94 -13.10 6.49
N TYR A 268 16.73 -13.05 5.42
CA TYR A 268 17.77 -14.06 5.14
C TYR A 268 18.87 -14.07 6.21
N LEU A 269 19.27 -12.90 6.72
CA LEU A 269 20.21 -12.84 7.82
C LEU A 269 19.60 -13.37 9.12
N ARG A 270 18.33 -13.09 9.41
CA ARG A 270 17.62 -13.62 10.58
C ARG A 270 17.53 -15.14 10.55
N THR A 271 17.23 -15.76 9.41
CA THR A 271 17.24 -17.23 9.30
C THR A 271 18.63 -17.82 9.47
N MET A 272 19.68 -17.12 9.04
CA MET A 272 21.06 -17.55 9.25
C MET A 272 21.59 -17.31 10.67
N THR A 273 21.11 -16.29 11.37
CA THR A 273 21.54 -16.00 12.75
C THR A 273 20.75 -16.79 13.78
N GLU A 274 19.53 -17.20 13.49
CA GLU A 274 18.65 -17.88 14.45
C GLU A 274 18.55 -19.41 14.19
N GLY A 275 18.65 -19.86 12.93
CA GLY A 275 18.50 -21.27 12.56
C GLY A 275 19.74 -22.17 12.77
N LYS A 276 20.94 -21.59 12.94
CA LYS A 276 22.20 -22.37 13.00
C LYS A 276 22.51 -22.94 14.40
N GLY A 277 21.84 -22.44 15.44
CA GLY A 277 22.05 -22.87 16.82
C GLY A 277 21.53 -24.29 17.11
N TRP A 278 20.36 -24.65 16.57
CA TRP A 278 19.79 -25.98 16.79
C TRP A 278 20.49 -27.06 15.95
N TRP A 279 20.78 -26.78 14.67
CA TRP A 279 21.48 -27.73 13.81
C TRP A 279 22.92 -28.00 14.30
N GLY A 280 23.61 -26.97 14.80
CA GLY A 280 24.93 -27.15 15.42
C GLY A 280 24.89 -28.04 16.67
N ARG A 281 23.86 -27.91 17.52
CA ARG A 281 23.66 -28.78 18.69
C ARG A 281 23.35 -30.22 18.28
N MET A 282 22.47 -30.41 17.29
CA MET A 282 22.14 -31.73 16.75
C MET A 282 23.36 -32.44 16.17
N MET A 283 24.20 -31.71 15.42
CA MET A 283 25.43 -32.25 14.84
C MET A 283 26.44 -32.61 15.92
N MET A 284 26.57 -31.81 17.00
CA MET A 284 27.39 -32.15 18.17
C MET A 284 26.95 -33.47 18.81
N TYR A 285 25.64 -33.67 19.03
CA TYR A 285 25.14 -34.93 19.60
C TYR A 285 25.40 -36.13 18.68
N ALA A 286 25.29 -35.96 17.36
CA ALA A 286 25.64 -37.01 16.41
C ALA A 286 27.13 -37.40 16.48
N TRP A 287 28.03 -36.43 16.61
CA TRP A 287 29.47 -36.69 16.80
C TRP A 287 29.78 -37.38 18.14
N ILE A 288 29.16 -36.94 19.23
CA ILE A 288 29.29 -37.61 20.54
C ILE A 288 28.79 -39.06 20.45
N ALA A 289 27.64 -39.30 19.83
CA ALA A 289 27.07 -40.64 19.68
C ALA A 289 27.98 -41.53 18.81
N GLY A 290 28.52 -41.00 17.72
CA GLY A 290 29.48 -41.72 16.87
C GLY A 290 30.74 -42.13 17.63
N LEU A 291 31.35 -41.22 18.40
CA LEU A 291 32.51 -41.54 19.23
C LEU A 291 32.18 -42.54 20.33
N MET A 292 30.98 -42.48 20.91
CA MET A 292 30.50 -43.44 21.90
C MET A 292 30.39 -44.85 21.32
N VAL A 293 29.86 -45.00 20.10
CA VAL A 293 29.80 -46.29 19.39
C VAL A 293 31.20 -46.81 19.07
N VAL A 294 32.12 -45.94 18.62
CA VAL A 294 33.51 -46.33 18.35
C VAL A 294 34.22 -46.80 19.63
N ALA A 295 34.02 -46.12 20.75
CA ALA A 295 34.58 -46.52 22.04
C ALA A 295 34.04 -47.88 22.50
N ILE A 296 32.73 -48.14 22.32
CA ILE A 296 32.13 -49.45 22.61
C ILE A 296 32.72 -50.53 21.72
N LEU A 297 32.91 -50.25 20.42
CA LEU A 297 33.58 -51.16 19.50
C LEU A 297 35.00 -51.49 19.98
N ILE A 298 35.78 -50.48 20.38
CA ILE A 298 37.14 -50.70 20.87
C ILE A 298 37.12 -51.59 22.12
N VAL A 299 36.30 -51.28 23.12
CA VAL A 299 36.26 -52.02 24.39
C VAL A 299 35.72 -53.44 24.23
N PHE A 300 34.77 -53.71 23.33
CA PHE A 300 34.19 -55.04 23.18
C PHE A 300 34.86 -55.91 22.10
N VAL A 301 35.40 -55.29 21.04
CA VAL A 301 35.99 -56.02 19.91
C VAL A 301 37.50 -56.20 20.08
N PHE A 302 38.27 -55.22 20.58
CA PHE A 302 39.71 -55.43 20.79
C PHE A 302 40.04 -56.56 21.78
N PRO A 303 39.32 -56.75 22.91
CA PRO A 303 39.58 -57.87 23.80
C PRO A 303 39.22 -59.24 23.21
N LYS A 304 38.38 -59.27 22.17
CA LYS A 304 37.99 -60.49 21.43
C LYS A 304 38.98 -60.84 20.30
N LEU A 305 39.80 -59.90 19.82
CA LEU A 305 40.83 -60.16 18.80
C LEU A 305 42.21 -60.53 19.38
N ARG A 306 42.40 -60.39 20.70
CA ARG A 306 43.67 -60.71 21.38
C ARG A 306 43.76 -62.15 21.91
N PHE A 307 42.78 -63.00 21.58
CA PHE A 307 42.74 -64.44 21.85
C PHE A 307 42.50 -65.18 20.55
#